data_AF-A0AAD4AJR6-F1
#
_entry.id   AF-A0AAD4AJR6-F1
#
_cell.length_a   1.000
_cell.length_b   1.000
_cell.length_c   1.000
_cell.angle_alpha   90.00
_cell.angle_beta   90.00
_cell.angle_gamma   90.00
#
_symmetry.space_group_name_H-M   'P 1'
#
loop_
_entity.id
_entity.type
_entity.pdbx_description
1 polymer ?
#
loop_
_entity_poly.entity_id
_entity_poly.type
_entity_poly.pdbx_seq_one_letter_code
_entity_poly.pdbx_strand_id
1 'polypeptide(L)'
;MRTAVISHPHCRKHKMIADHPECPARLDAISDRLLASGLDIAVSQKQAPSATLDHIALVHDHALIDRVLTQLPEHGLTELDGDTWLCPDSFKAIERAVGAGILAVDEILAGNLDAAFCNVRPPGHHANQHTSAGFCVFNNVAIATAYAKQQGIERIAILDIDVHHGNGTQDIFKSDPDVLFCSLFQYPFYPNTVIENTDSVLNSPLAIASDGNDLRALYEQQWLPKLKSFSPQLILISAGFDAHLEDEMGSLKFIESDYQWFTEQVINFVRDSGALGIISYLEGGYDLSSLGRSAVTHIKALVNG
;
A
#
# COMPACT_ATOMS: atom_id res chain seq x y z
N MET A 1 -6.26 2.66 18.18
CA MET A 1 -7.46 2.74 17.32
C MET A 1 -8.11 1.38 17.33
N ARG A 2 -9.39 1.24 16.95
CA ARG A 2 -9.98 -0.07 16.64
C ARG A 2 -9.36 -0.54 15.32
N THR A 3 -8.32 -1.35 15.45
CA THR A 3 -7.46 -1.72 14.33
C THR A 3 -7.71 -3.17 13.91
N ALA A 4 -7.86 -3.39 12.60
CA ALA A 4 -7.86 -4.73 12.02
C ALA A 4 -6.59 -5.02 11.24
N VAL A 5 -6.17 -6.28 11.26
CA VAL A 5 -5.25 -6.86 10.27
C VAL A 5 -6.11 -7.70 9.32
N ILE A 6 -6.13 -7.32 8.04
CA ILE A 6 -6.94 -7.96 7.01
C ILE A 6 -5.99 -8.79 6.13
N SER A 7 -6.23 -10.09 6.04
CA SER A 7 -5.39 -11.01 5.25
C SER A 7 -6.19 -12.16 4.64
N HIS A 8 -5.56 -12.96 3.76
CA HIS A 8 -6.17 -14.18 3.25
C HIS A 8 -5.12 -15.26 2.91
N PRO A 9 -5.38 -16.56 3.18
CA PRO A 9 -4.46 -17.63 2.82
C PRO A 9 -4.12 -17.72 1.32
N HIS A 10 -5.04 -17.35 0.43
CA HIS A 10 -4.77 -17.30 -1.02
C HIS A 10 -3.67 -16.32 -1.42
N CYS A 11 -3.44 -15.24 -0.66
CA CYS A 11 -2.34 -14.30 -0.93
C CYS A 11 -0.96 -14.98 -0.89
N ARG A 12 -0.83 -16.13 -0.19
CA ARG A 12 0.40 -16.95 -0.17
C ARG A 12 0.59 -17.81 -1.41
N LYS A 13 -0.48 -18.05 -2.16
CA LYS A 13 -0.49 -18.92 -3.33
C LYS A 13 -0.07 -18.21 -4.61
N HIS A 14 -0.10 -16.89 -4.64
CA HIS A 14 0.56 -16.11 -5.69
C HIS A 14 2.08 -16.38 -5.66
N LYS A 15 2.62 -16.84 -6.79
CA LYS A 15 4.02 -17.21 -6.95
C LYS A 15 4.63 -16.44 -8.12
N MET A 16 5.85 -15.98 -7.89
CA MET A 16 6.77 -15.49 -8.91
C MET A 16 7.78 -16.59 -9.26
N ILE A 17 8.79 -16.26 -10.07
CA ILE A 17 9.93 -17.15 -10.32
C ILE A 17 10.67 -17.52 -9.01
N ALA A 18 11.46 -18.59 -9.07
CA ALA A 18 12.29 -18.99 -7.93
C ALA A 18 13.21 -17.83 -7.50
N ASP A 19 13.41 -17.69 -6.19
CA ASP A 19 14.24 -16.67 -5.55
C ASP A 19 13.82 -15.21 -5.80
N HIS A 20 12.64 -14.98 -6.38
CA HIS A 20 12.09 -13.63 -6.54
C HIS A 20 11.85 -12.98 -5.16
N PRO A 21 12.22 -11.70 -4.95
CA PRO A 21 12.10 -11.04 -3.65
C PRO A 21 10.64 -10.88 -3.21
N GLU A 22 9.74 -10.59 -4.15
CA GLU A 22 8.28 -10.60 -3.93
C GLU A 22 7.79 -12.05 -3.73
N CYS A 23 7.90 -12.55 -2.50
CA CYS A 23 7.62 -13.95 -2.17
C CYS A 23 6.60 -14.12 -1.03
N PRO A 24 5.93 -15.29 -0.92
CA PRO A 24 4.93 -15.54 0.13
C PRO A 24 5.46 -15.44 1.56
N ALA A 25 6.74 -15.71 1.77
CA ALA A 25 7.38 -15.63 3.08
C ALA A 25 7.31 -14.22 3.69
N ARG A 26 7.11 -13.18 2.87
CA ARG A 26 6.85 -11.80 3.31
C ARG A 26 5.63 -11.72 4.23
N LEU A 27 4.52 -12.38 3.87
CA LEU A 27 3.30 -12.41 4.69
C LEU A 27 3.50 -13.17 5.99
N ASP A 28 4.30 -14.25 5.93
CA ASP A 28 4.60 -15.09 7.07
C ASP A 28 5.52 -14.35 8.06
N ALA A 29 6.53 -13.62 7.58
CA ALA A 29 7.40 -12.81 8.43
C ALA A 29 6.62 -11.76 9.25
N ILE A 30 5.64 -11.10 8.63
CA ILE A 30 4.75 -10.17 9.34
C ILE A 30 3.86 -10.92 10.33
N SER A 31 3.26 -12.04 9.92
CA SER A 31 2.36 -12.84 10.76
C SER A 31 3.08 -13.40 11.99
N ASP A 32 4.27 -13.96 11.80
CA ASP A 32 5.11 -14.52 12.85
C ASP A 32 5.57 -13.44 13.83
N ARG A 33 5.97 -12.26 13.30
CA ARG A 33 6.37 -11.14 14.16
C ARG A 33 5.18 -10.57 14.94
N LEU A 34 3.99 -10.54 14.35
CA LEU A 34 2.77 -10.10 15.02
C LEU A 34 2.45 -11.00 16.21
N LEU A 35 2.47 -12.32 16.00
CA LEU A 35 2.30 -13.33 17.05
C LEU A 35 3.39 -13.24 18.13
N ALA A 36 4.65 -13.18 17.74
CA ALA A 36 5.77 -13.12 18.68
C ALA A 36 5.77 -11.85 19.55
N SER A 37 5.20 -10.75 19.04
CA SER A 37 5.05 -9.50 19.79
C SER A 37 3.87 -9.50 20.77
N GLY A 38 2.96 -10.47 20.67
CA GLY A 38 1.70 -10.50 21.41
C GLY A 38 0.70 -9.41 20.99
N LEU A 39 0.91 -8.77 19.82
CA LEU A 39 0.02 -7.74 19.30
C LEU A 39 -1.21 -8.35 18.58
N ASP A 40 -1.14 -9.63 18.23
CA ASP A 40 -2.21 -10.38 17.58
C ASP A 40 -3.52 -10.37 18.39
N ILE A 41 -3.45 -10.35 19.72
CA ILE A 41 -4.62 -10.26 20.61
C ILE A 41 -5.22 -8.85 20.68
N ALA A 42 -4.47 -7.84 20.25
CA ALA A 42 -4.88 -6.43 20.30
C ALA A 42 -5.48 -5.92 18.99
N VAL A 43 -5.43 -6.73 17.92
CA VAL A 43 -6.00 -6.41 16.60
C VAL A 43 -7.16 -7.34 16.27
N SER A 44 -8.13 -6.84 15.51
CA SER A 44 -9.15 -7.69 14.88
C SER A 44 -8.54 -8.42 13.68
N GLN A 45 -8.48 -9.75 13.72
CA GLN A 45 -8.10 -10.55 12.55
C GLN A 45 -9.31 -10.71 11.63
N LYS A 46 -9.25 -10.13 10.44
CA LYS A 46 -10.32 -10.21 9.44
C LYS A 46 -9.82 -10.91 8.17
N GLN A 47 -10.70 -11.70 7.56
CA GLN A 47 -10.40 -12.42 6.34
C GLN A 47 -10.89 -11.61 5.12
N ALA A 48 -10.00 -11.35 4.16
CA ALA A 48 -10.35 -10.56 2.99
C ALA A 48 -11.42 -11.26 2.12
N PRO A 49 -12.53 -10.57 1.75
CA PRO A 49 -13.52 -11.11 0.83
C PRO A 49 -12.94 -11.19 -0.60
N SER A 50 -13.65 -11.88 -1.50
CA SER A 50 -13.32 -11.81 -2.93
C SER A 50 -13.86 -10.50 -3.49
N ALA A 51 -13.00 -9.70 -4.12
CA ALA A 51 -13.45 -8.61 -4.97
C ALA A 51 -14.04 -9.12 -6.29
N THR A 52 -14.93 -8.35 -6.89
CA THR A 52 -15.48 -8.61 -8.23
C THR A 52 -14.62 -7.94 -9.29
N LEU A 53 -14.81 -8.32 -10.57
CA LEU A 53 -14.21 -7.59 -11.69
C LEU A 53 -14.69 -6.13 -11.74
N ASP A 54 -15.93 -5.85 -11.33
CA ASP A 54 -16.46 -4.49 -11.27
C ASP A 54 -15.68 -3.61 -10.28
N HIS A 55 -15.21 -4.18 -9.16
CA HIS A 55 -14.33 -3.46 -8.25
C HIS A 55 -12.99 -3.10 -8.92
N ILE A 56 -12.40 -4.02 -9.68
CA ILE A 56 -11.13 -3.78 -10.39
C ILE A 56 -11.32 -2.73 -11.50
N ALA A 57 -12.46 -2.80 -12.20
CA ALA A 57 -12.85 -1.90 -13.27
C ALA A 57 -13.19 -0.46 -12.80
N LEU A 58 -13.19 -0.20 -11.49
CA LEU A 58 -13.26 1.17 -10.95
C LEU A 58 -12.04 2.02 -11.35
N VAL A 59 -10.91 1.36 -11.65
CA VAL A 59 -9.62 2.02 -11.90
C VAL A 59 -8.99 1.54 -13.19
N HIS A 60 -8.99 0.22 -13.42
CA HIS A 60 -8.28 -0.39 -14.53
C HIS A 60 -9.20 -0.58 -15.72
N ASP A 61 -8.67 -0.36 -16.92
CA ASP A 61 -9.45 -0.60 -18.12
C ASP A 61 -9.70 -2.10 -18.35
N HIS A 62 -10.73 -2.40 -19.15
CA HIS A 62 -11.05 -3.77 -19.50
C HIS A 62 -9.91 -4.47 -20.26
N ALA A 63 -9.06 -3.72 -20.97
CA ALA A 63 -7.97 -4.31 -21.75
C ALA A 63 -6.89 -4.93 -20.84
N LEU A 64 -6.51 -4.25 -19.75
CA LEU A 64 -5.60 -4.79 -18.74
C LEU A 64 -6.24 -5.97 -18.00
N ILE A 65 -7.52 -5.85 -17.62
CA ILE A 65 -8.25 -6.94 -16.95
C ILE A 65 -8.28 -8.20 -17.82
N ASP A 66 -8.69 -8.06 -19.08
CA ASP A 66 -8.75 -9.17 -20.04
C ASP A 66 -7.36 -9.75 -20.30
N ARG A 67 -6.32 -8.91 -20.42
CA ARG A 67 -4.94 -9.36 -20.55
C ARG A 67 -4.52 -10.24 -19.38
N VAL A 68 -4.74 -9.79 -18.13
CA VAL A 68 -4.40 -10.58 -16.95
C VAL A 68 -5.15 -11.91 -16.95
N LEU A 69 -6.47 -11.89 -17.21
CA LEU A 69 -7.29 -13.10 -17.22
C LEU A 69 -6.86 -14.11 -18.29
N THR A 70 -6.52 -13.63 -19.49
CA THR A 70 -6.06 -14.48 -20.60
C THR A 70 -4.64 -15.02 -20.43
N GLN A 71 -3.80 -14.34 -19.65
CA GLN A 71 -2.43 -14.77 -19.36
C GLN A 71 -2.30 -15.64 -18.10
N LEU A 72 -3.40 -15.95 -17.41
CA LEU A 72 -3.38 -16.89 -16.28
C LEU A 72 -3.04 -18.30 -16.77
N PRO A 73 -1.94 -18.92 -16.30
CA PRO A 73 -1.61 -20.28 -16.71
C PRO A 73 -2.48 -21.31 -15.98
N GLU A 74 -2.80 -22.42 -16.65
CA GLU A 74 -3.34 -23.62 -15.97
C GLU A 74 -2.27 -24.30 -15.09
N HIS A 75 -1.01 -24.23 -15.50
CA HIS A 75 0.15 -24.81 -14.82
C HIS A 75 1.40 -23.94 -14.98
N GLY A 76 2.27 -23.92 -13.96
CA GLY A 76 3.54 -23.20 -14.02
C GLY A 76 3.39 -21.69 -13.86
N LEU A 77 4.26 -20.94 -14.53
CA LEU A 77 4.30 -19.48 -14.47
C LEU A 77 4.20 -18.88 -15.88
N THR A 78 3.55 -17.72 -15.97
CA THR A 78 3.52 -16.88 -17.18
C THR A 78 4.00 -15.49 -16.83
N GLU A 79 4.94 -14.95 -17.61
CA GLU A 79 5.43 -13.58 -17.46
C GLU A 79 4.38 -12.59 -17.97
N LEU A 80 4.08 -11.58 -17.17
CA LEU A 80 3.08 -10.56 -17.47
C LEU A 80 3.72 -9.34 -18.16
N ASP A 81 4.79 -8.78 -17.60
CA ASP A 81 5.35 -7.47 -18.01
C ASP A 81 6.88 -7.30 -17.79
N GLY A 82 7.62 -8.40 -17.58
CA GLY A 82 9.09 -8.38 -17.42
C GLY A 82 9.56 -8.59 -15.98
N ASP A 83 8.81 -8.09 -15.01
CA ASP A 83 9.10 -8.24 -13.58
C ASP A 83 7.92 -8.81 -12.77
N THR A 84 6.75 -9.00 -13.41
CA THR A 84 5.58 -9.60 -12.79
C THR A 84 5.25 -10.96 -13.43
N TRP A 85 4.97 -11.98 -12.60
CA TRP A 85 4.57 -13.31 -13.05
C TRP A 85 3.20 -13.70 -12.52
N LEU A 86 2.49 -14.52 -13.30
CA LEU A 86 1.23 -15.13 -12.92
C LEU A 86 1.40 -16.63 -12.73
N CYS A 87 0.71 -17.18 -11.74
CA CYS A 87 0.54 -18.61 -11.50
C CYS A 87 -0.96 -18.95 -11.47
N PRO A 88 -1.35 -20.24 -11.43
CA PRO A 88 -2.77 -20.64 -11.44
C PRO A 88 -3.61 -20.06 -10.28
N ASP A 89 -2.97 -19.69 -9.17
CA ASP A 89 -3.63 -19.10 -8.00
C ASP A 89 -3.53 -17.57 -7.95
N SER A 90 -2.86 -16.91 -8.90
CA SER A 90 -2.65 -15.45 -8.88
C SER A 90 -3.96 -14.68 -8.83
N PHE A 91 -4.96 -15.04 -9.64
CA PHE A 91 -6.22 -14.30 -9.65
C PHE A 91 -6.97 -14.40 -8.32
N LYS A 92 -6.96 -15.60 -7.70
CA LYS A 92 -7.55 -15.79 -6.35
C LYS A 92 -6.82 -15.01 -5.27
N ALA A 93 -5.53 -14.69 -5.45
CA ALA A 93 -4.79 -13.82 -4.55
C ALA A 93 -5.16 -12.35 -4.79
N ILE A 94 -5.20 -11.93 -6.06
CA ILE A 94 -5.61 -10.59 -6.51
C ILE A 94 -7.00 -10.23 -5.98
N GLU A 95 -8.00 -11.10 -6.13
CA GLU A 95 -9.35 -10.86 -5.61
C GLU A 95 -9.34 -10.55 -4.11
N ARG A 96 -8.41 -11.14 -3.36
CA ARG A 96 -8.29 -10.97 -1.90
C ARG A 96 -7.47 -9.75 -1.54
N ALA A 97 -6.44 -9.42 -2.31
CA ALA A 97 -5.70 -8.18 -2.16
C ALA A 97 -6.64 -6.99 -2.36
N VAL A 98 -7.40 -6.96 -3.46
CA VAL A 98 -8.39 -5.92 -3.72
C VAL A 98 -9.51 -5.93 -2.68
N GLY A 99 -10.04 -7.12 -2.35
CA GLY A 99 -11.14 -7.25 -1.39
C GLY A 99 -10.82 -6.78 0.02
N ALA A 100 -9.54 -6.77 0.41
CA ALA A 100 -9.13 -6.30 1.73
C ALA A 100 -9.44 -4.82 1.96
N GLY A 101 -9.16 -3.95 0.98
CA GLY A 101 -9.50 -2.52 1.10
C GLY A 101 -10.97 -2.24 0.94
N ILE A 102 -11.70 -3.02 0.13
CA ILE A 102 -13.17 -2.91 0.06
C ILE A 102 -13.78 -3.14 1.45
N LEU A 103 -13.38 -4.24 2.11
CA LEU A 103 -13.80 -4.51 3.49
C LEU A 103 -13.36 -3.41 4.45
N ALA A 104 -12.13 -2.90 4.34
CA ALA A 104 -11.63 -1.85 5.21
C ALA A 104 -12.45 -0.56 5.09
N VAL A 105 -12.80 -0.15 3.87
CA VAL A 105 -13.66 1.01 3.60
C VAL A 105 -15.03 0.80 4.24
N ASP A 106 -15.69 -0.33 3.99
CA ASP A 106 -17.01 -0.62 4.54
C ASP A 106 -17.02 -0.57 6.08
N GLU A 107 -16.01 -1.15 6.72
CA GLU A 107 -15.90 -1.23 8.17
C GLU A 107 -15.60 0.13 8.82
N ILE A 108 -14.83 1.01 8.15
CA ILE A 108 -14.59 2.38 8.60
C ILE A 108 -15.86 3.23 8.45
N LEU A 109 -16.55 3.14 7.32
CA LEU A 109 -17.81 3.85 7.08
C LEU A 109 -18.91 3.41 8.05
N ALA A 110 -18.96 2.13 8.39
CA ALA A 110 -19.87 1.59 9.41
C ALA A 110 -19.48 2.02 10.84
N GLY A 111 -18.31 2.63 11.03
CA GLY A 111 -17.79 3.01 12.32
C GLY A 111 -17.41 1.82 13.19
N ASN A 112 -17.06 0.67 12.61
CA ASN A 112 -16.59 -0.53 13.32
C ASN A 112 -15.07 -0.51 13.54
N LEU A 113 -14.33 0.05 12.59
CA LEU A 113 -12.87 0.22 12.64
C LEU A 113 -12.51 1.69 12.52
N ASP A 114 -11.38 2.07 13.14
CA ASP A 114 -10.76 3.38 12.89
C ASP A 114 -9.47 3.20 12.05
N ALA A 115 -8.90 1.99 12.01
CA ALA A 115 -7.75 1.67 11.17
C ALA A 115 -7.77 0.22 10.65
N ALA A 116 -7.16 0.00 9.49
CA ALA A 116 -6.92 -1.33 8.94
C ALA A 116 -5.54 -1.43 8.30
N PHE A 117 -4.85 -2.55 8.52
CA PHE A 117 -3.64 -2.93 7.77
C PHE A 117 -3.95 -4.15 6.91
N CYS A 118 -3.88 -3.98 5.59
CA CYS A 118 -4.11 -5.03 4.60
C CYS A 118 -2.81 -5.78 4.34
N ASN A 119 -2.60 -6.88 5.06
CA ASN A 119 -1.46 -7.78 4.90
C ASN A 119 -1.72 -8.74 3.72
N VAL A 120 -1.59 -8.22 2.50
CA VAL A 120 -1.98 -8.90 1.25
C VAL A 120 -0.86 -8.90 0.21
N ARG A 121 -0.98 -9.80 -0.77
CA ARG A 121 -0.11 -9.93 -1.94
C ARG A 121 -0.95 -10.40 -3.13
N PRO A 122 -0.69 -9.96 -4.37
CA PRO A 122 0.42 -9.07 -4.80
C PRO A 122 0.23 -7.58 -4.40
N PRO A 123 1.31 -6.76 -4.43
CA PRO A 123 1.26 -5.29 -4.22
C PRO A 123 0.54 -4.58 -5.39
N GLY A 124 0.42 -3.24 -5.33
CA GLY A 124 -0.39 -2.47 -6.27
C GLY A 124 0.15 -1.14 -6.79
N HIS A 125 0.96 -0.40 -6.04
CA HIS A 125 1.16 1.04 -6.31
C HIS A 125 1.83 1.40 -7.66
N HIS A 126 2.50 0.45 -8.33
CA HIS A 126 3.10 0.63 -9.67
C HIS A 126 2.13 0.42 -10.83
N ALA A 127 1.03 -0.30 -10.63
CA ALA A 127 0.04 -0.53 -11.68
C ALA A 127 -0.75 0.76 -11.96
N ASN A 128 -0.75 1.22 -13.22
CA ASN A 128 -1.60 2.33 -13.67
C ASN A 128 -2.88 1.79 -14.31
N GLN A 129 -3.71 2.66 -14.91
CA GLN A 129 -4.99 2.28 -15.52
C GLN A 129 -4.88 1.24 -16.65
N HIS A 130 -3.72 1.12 -17.28
CA HIS A 130 -3.53 0.36 -18.54
C HIS A 130 -2.47 -0.73 -18.44
N THR A 131 -1.58 -0.67 -17.46
CA THR A 131 -0.42 -1.56 -17.35
C THR A 131 -0.15 -2.00 -15.93
N SER A 132 0.16 -3.29 -15.76
CA SER A 132 0.92 -3.81 -14.64
C SER A 132 2.40 -3.41 -14.75
N ALA A 133 3.11 -3.34 -13.62
CA ALA A 133 4.55 -3.10 -13.54
C ALA A 133 5.04 -3.31 -12.11
N GLY A 134 6.34 -3.55 -11.89
CA GLY A 134 6.96 -3.51 -10.57
C GLY A 134 6.29 -4.48 -9.59
N PHE A 135 6.05 -5.71 -10.02
CA PHE A 135 5.36 -6.77 -9.26
C PHE A 135 3.85 -6.53 -9.05
N CYS A 136 3.34 -5.37 -9.44
CA CYS A 136 1.96 -4.95 -9.21
C CYS A 136 1.09 -5.32 -10.41
N VAL A 137 0.09 -6.19 -10.18
CA VAL A 137 -0.87 -6.58 -11.23
C VAL A 137 -1.99 -5.55 -11.35
N PHE A 138 -2.61 -5.19 -10.22
CA PHE A 138 -3.62 -4.14 -10.14
C PHE A 138 -3.35 -3.27 -8.91
N ASN A 139 -3.72 -2.00 -9.01
CA ASN A 139 -3.48 -1.02 -7.95
C ASN A 139 -4.52 -1.11 -6.81
N ASN A 140 -4.16 -1.85 -5.75
CA ASN A 140 -5.03 -2.12 -4.60
C ASN A 140 -5.47 -0.83 -3.89
N VAL A 141 -4.54 0.10 -3.64
CA VAL A 141 -4.83 1.37 -2.94
C VAL A 141 -5.71 2.28 -3.79
N ALA A 142 -5.50 2.31 -5.11
CA ALA A 142 -6.33 3.08 -6.02
C ALA A 142 -7.74 2.52 -6.13
N ILE A 143 -7.90 1.19 -6.21
CA ILE A 143 -9.22 0.57 -6.25
C ILE A 143 -9.99 0.85 -4.96
N ALA A 144 -9.34 0.74 -3.79
CA ALA A 144 -9.97 1.08 -2.51
C ALA A 144 -10.36 2.56 -2.44
N THR A 145 -9.52 3.45 -2.98
CA THR A 145 -9.82 4.89 -3.09
C THR A 145 -11.04 5.14 -3.97
N ALA A 146 -11.08 4.57 -5.18
CA ALA A 146 -12.21 4.73 -6.09
C ALA A 146 -13.51 4.16 -5.51
N TYR A 147 -13.43 3.01 -4.82
CA TYR A 147 -14.56 2.44 -4.10
C TYR A 147 -15.05 3.36 -2.97
N ALA A 148 -14.15 3.89 -2.14
CA ALA A 148 -14.52 4.86 -1.09
C ALA A 148 -15.21 6.11 -1.66
N LYS A 149 -14.77 6.60 -2.83
CA LYS A 149 -15.48 7.69 -3.54
C LYS A 149 -16.89 7.29 -3.96
N GLN A 150 -17.09 6.08 -4.49
CA GLN A 150 -18.45 5.57 -4.78
C GLN A 150 -19.32 5.46 -3.54
N GLN A 151 -18.73 5.19 -2.36
CA GLN A 151 -19.43 5.17 -1.07
C GLN A 151 -19.66 6.57 -0.48
N GLY A 152 -19.32 7.64 -1.20
CA GLY A 152 -19.62 9.03 -0.81
C GLY A 152 -18.50 9.75 -0.07
N ILE A 153 -17.27 9.20 -0.02
CA ILE A 153 -16.11 9.95 0.46
C ILE A 153 -15.64 10.89 -0.64
N GLU A 154 -15.67 12.19 -0.36
CA GLU A 154 -15.33 13.22 -1.33
C GLU A 154 -13.83 13.44 -1.42
N ARG A 155 -13.13 13.59 -0.29
CA ARG A 155 -11.70 13.95 -0.28
C ARG A 155 -10.87 12.86 0.36
N ILE A 156 -9.91 12.31 -0.38
CA ILE A 156 -9.06 11.20 0.08
C ILE A 156 -7.59 11.58 -0.07
N ALA A 157 -6.77 11.30 0.95
CA ALA A 157 -5.33 11.40 0.83
C ALA A 157 -4.71 10.01 0.76
N ILE A 158 -3.80 9.80 -0.21
CA ILE A 158 -2.96 8.62 -0.33
C ILE A 158 -1.52 9.03 0.01
N LEU A 159 -0.96 8.39 1.03
CA LEU A 159 0.41 8.61 1.49
C LEU A 159 1.25 7.39 1.11
N ASP A 160 2.20 7.58 0.21
CA ASP A 160 3.07 6.50 -0.27
C ASP A 160 4.47 6.63 0.31
N ILE A 161 4.83 5.65 1.14
CA ILE A 161 6.10 5.57 1.86
C ILE A 161 6.99 4.41 1.40
N ASP A 162 6.61 3.74 0.31
CA ASP A 162 7.47 2.78 -0.38
C ASP A 162 8.72 3.49 -0.94
N VAL A 163 9.86 2.79 -1.01
CA VAL A 163 11.10 3.40 -1.53
C VAL A 163 11.01 3.71 -3.02
N HIS A 164 10.15 3.02 -3.75
CA HIS A 164 9.91 3.23 -5.17
C HIS A 164 8.76 4.23 -5.38
N HIS A 165 8.86 5.05 -6.43
CA HIS A 165 7.78 5.96 -6.74
C HIS A 165 6.51 5.19 -7.11
N GLY A 166 5.40 5.47 -6.42
CA GLY A 166 4.05 4.99 -6.72
C GLY A 166 3.47 5.57 -8.01
N ASN A 167 4.19 5.41 -9.13
CA ASN A 167 3.86 5.97 -10.43
C ASN A 167 2.49 5.57 -10.94
N GLY A 168 2.04 4.35 -10.62
CA GLY A 168 0.72 3.85 -11.01
C GLY A 168 -0.38 4.66 -10.35
N THR A 169 -0.27 4.83 -9.02
CA THR A 169 -1.20 5.64 -8.23
C THR A 169 -1.21 7.10 -8.70
N GLN A 170 -0.04 7.68 -8.96
CA GLN A 170 0.06 9.02 -9.54
C GLN A 170 -0.70 9.11 -10.87
N ASP A 171 -0.42 8.20 -11.81
CA ASP A 171 -1.03 8.23 -13.14
C ASP A 171 -2.55 8.13 -13.10
N ILE A 172 -3.09 7.35 -12.17
CA ILE A 172 -4.54 7.19 -11.97
C ILE A 172 -5.18 8.49 -11.47
N PHE A 173 -4.56 9.20 -10.53
CA PHE A 173 -5.18 10.32 -9.81
C PHE A 173 -4.64 11.71 -10.13
N LYS A 174 -3.61 11.85 -10.99
CA LYS A 174 -2.98 13.16 -11.30
C LYS A 174 -3.95 14.23 -11.81
N SER A 175 -5.10 13.85 -12.33
CA SER A 175 -6.15 14.76 -12.82
C SER A 175 -7.40 14.80 -11.92
N ASP A 176 -7.40 14.08 -10.81
CA ASP A 176 -8.48 14.06 -9.83
C ASP A 176 -8.16 15.05 -8.69
N PRO A 177 -8.84 16.21 -8.62
CA PRO A 177 -8.57 17.21 -7.58
C PRO A 177 -9.06 16.78 -6.20
N ASP A 178 -9.86 15.72 -6.11
CA ASP A 178 -10.45 15.20 -4.89
C ASP A 178 -9.62 14.05 -4.27
N VAL A 179 -8.48 13.72 -4.89
CA VAL A 179 -7.50 12.76 -4.36
C VAL A 179 -6.15 13.44 -4.23
N LEU A 180 -5.66 13.62 -3.00
CA LEU A 180 -4.31 14.08 -2.74
C LEU A 180 -3.36 12.88 -2.70
N PHE A 181 -2.38 12.85 -3.59
CA PHE A 181 -1.28 11.88 -3.58
C PHE A 181 0.00 12.54 -3.06
N CYS A 182 0.55 12.01 -1.98
CA CYS A 182 1.86 12.40 -1.47
C CYS A 182 2.76 11.16 -1.48
N SER A 183 3.87 11.21 -2.21
CA SER A 183 4.79 10.08 -2.34
C SER A 183 6.22 10.51 -2.09
N LEU A 184 6.88 9.79 -1.19
CA LEU A 184 8.33 9.83 -1.07
C LEU A 184 8.87 8.65 -1.87
N PHE A 185 10.09 8.79 -2.36
CA PHE A 185 10.77 7.73 -3.09
C PHE A 185 12.25 8.07 -3.23
N GLN A 186 13.09 7.07 -3.38
CA GLN A 186 14.48 7.28 -3.73
C GLN A 186 14.61 7.83 -5.16
N TYR A 187 15.47 8.82 -5.39
CA TYR A 187 15.70 9.37 -6.73
C TYR A 187 17.15 9.81 -6.95
N PRO A 188 17.75 9.56 -8.14
CA PRO A 188 17.22 8.77 -9.25
C PRO A 188 17.17 7.26 -8.94
N PHE A 189 16.05 6.60 -9.25
CA PHE A 189 15.81 5.19 -8.96
C PHE A 189 14.63 4.62 -9.77
N TYR A 190 14.44 3.30 -9.80
CA TYR A 190 13.25 2.69 -10.43
C TYR A 190 11.96 3.32 -9.83
N PRO A 191 10.94 3.66 -10.65
CA PRO A 191 10.79 3.47 -12.10
C PRO A 191 11.38 4.59 -12.99
N ASN A 192 12.12 5.55 -12.43
CA ASN A 192 12.73 6.69 -13.14
C ASN A 192 11.73 7.54 -13.94
N THR A 193 10.57 7.80 -13.36
CA THR A 193 9.56 8.69 -13.94
C THR A 193 9.90 10.16 -13.73
N VAL A 194 9.29 11.03 -14.54
CA VAL A 194 9.40 12.49 -14.38
C VAL A 194 8.79 12.92 -13.05
N ILE A 195 9.48 13.81 -12.34
CA ILE A 195 9.02 14.40 -11.09
C ILE A 195 8.26 15.69 -11.42
N GLU A 196 6.92 15.63 -11.32
CA GLU A 196 6.05 16.78 -11.52
C GLU A 196 5.11 16.92 -10.32
N ASN A 197 5.08 18.11 -9.73
CA ASN A 197 4.18 18.43 -8.62
C ASN A 197 3.01 19.26 -9.13
N THR A 198 1.82 18.95 -8.64
CA THR A 198 0.57 19.66 -8.94
C THR A 198 -0.14 20.04 -7.64
N ASP A 199 -1.37 20.55 -7.75
CA ASP A 199 -2.19 20.81 -6.57
C ASP A 199 -2.64 19.53 -5.85
N SER A 200 -2.73 18.39 -6.53
CA SER A 200 -3.15 17.11 -5.96
C SER A 200 -2.06 16.04 -5.97
N VAL A 201 -0.88 16.32 -6.55
CA VAL A 201 0.28 15.42 -6.58
C VAL A 201 1.48 16.10 -5.94
N LEU A 202 2.03 15.48 -4.91
CA LEU A 202 3.22 15.94 -4.20
C LEU A 202 4.26 14.82 -4.14
N ASN A 203 5.17 14.86 -5.10
CA ASN A 203 6.37 14.04 -5.16
C ASN A 203 7.49 14.66 -4.32
N SER A 204 8.04 13.85 -3.43
CA SER A 204 9.07 14.23 -2.47
C SER A 204 10.28 13.29 -2.59
N PRO A 205 11.12 13.45 -3.62
CA PRO A 205 12.27 12.58 -3.85
C PRO A 205 13.29 12.69 -2.70
N LEU A 206 13.87 11.55 -2.33
CA LEU A 206 14.93 11.41 -1.34
C LEU A 206 16.21 10.91 -2.02
N ALA A 207 17.35 11.42 -1.56
CA ALA A 207 18.64 10.96 -2.06
C ALA A 207 18.99 9.59 -1.46
N ILE A 208 19.88 8.86 -2.14
CA ILE A 208 20.51 7.67 -1.54
C ILE A 208 21.07 8.03 -0.16
N ALA A 209 20.91 7.11 0.77
CA ALA A 209 21.30 7.21 2.17
C ALA A 209 20.51 8.20 3.03
N SER A 210 19.43 8.80 2.51
CA SER A 210 18.49 9.56 3.34
C SER A 210 17.89 8.70 4.46
N ASP A 211 17.66 9.33 5.61
CA ASP A 211 17.28 8.64 6.86
C ASP A 211 16.00 9.20 7.49
N GLY A 212 15.67 8.75 8.70
CA GLY A 212 14.50 9.20 9.43
C GLY A 212 14.40 10.70 9.68
N ASN A 213 15.51 11.46 9.70
CA ASN A 213 15.46 12.91 9.81
C ASN A 213 14.97 13.56 8.52
N ASP A 214 15.33 13.00 7.37
CA ASP A 214 14.84 13.47 6.07
C ASP A 214 13.34 13.19 5.93
N LEU A 215 12.88 12.01 6.36
CA LEU A 215 11.45 11.68 6.43
C LEU A 215 10.69 12.70 7.30
N ARG A 216 11.23 13.02 8.48
CA ARG A 216 10.64 14.00 9.40
C ARG A 216 10.53 15.39 8.78
N ALA A 217 11.62 15.88 8.22
CA ALA A 217 11.68 17.17 7.56
C ALA A 217 10.70 17.24 6.38
N LEU A 218 10.67 16.20 5.54
CA LEU A 218 9.75 16.07 4.40
C LEU A 218 8.29 16.10 4.86
N TYR A 219 7.92 15.29 5.84
CA TYR A 219 6.55 15.24 6.33
C TYR A 219 6.13 16.59 6.95
N GLU A 220 6.94 17.17 7.83
CA GLU A 220 6.62 18.42 8.53
C GLU A 220 6.54 19.62 7.59
N GLN A 221 7.45 19.70 6.61
CA GLN A 221 7.57 20.86 5.73
C GLN A 221 6.73 20.76 4.46
N GLN A 222 6.43 19.56 3.98
CA GLN A 222 5.74 19.35 2.70
C GLN A 222 4.36 18.72 2.91
N TRP A 223 4.28 17.55 3.53
CA TRP A 223 3.04 16.76 3.57
C TRP A 223 2.02 17.31 4.57
N LEU A 224 2.43 17.61 5.80
CA LEU A 224 1.53 18.09 6.84
C LEU A 224 0.80 19.40 6.45
N PRO A 225 1.48 20.43 5.87
CA PRO A 225 0.78 21.61 5.35
C PRO A 225 -0.22 21.26 4.25
N LYS A 226 0.15 20.36 3.33
CA LYS A 226 -0.71 19.94 2.22
C LYS A 226 -1.94 19.19 2.72
N LEU A 227 -1.78 18.26 3.65
CA LEU A 227 -2.85 17.52 4.32
C LEU A 227 -3.82 18.45 5.04
N LYS A 228 -3.31 19.43 5.79
CA LYS A 228 -4.14 20.44 6.46
C LYS A 228 -4.96 21.27 5.46
N SER A 229 -4.33 21.72 4.38
CA SER A 229 -5.00 22.49 3.32
C SER A 229 -6.07 21.68 2.60
N PHE A 230 -5.77 20.41 2.32
CA PHE A 230 -6.66 19.51 1.59
C PHE A 230 -7.83 18.98 2.42
N SER A 231 -7.63 18.80 3.74
CA SER A 231 -8.65 18.31 4.68
C SER A 231 -9.32 17.00 4.20
N PRO A 232 -8.55 15.90 4.05
CA PRO A 232 -9.08 14.60 3.63
C PRO A 232 -10.02 14.03 4.68
N GLN A 233 -11.04 13.30 4.22
CA GLN A 233 -11.99 12.56 5.04
C GLN A 233 -11.51 11.12 5.33
N LEU A 234 -10.64 10.57 4.49
CA LEU A 234 -10.05 9.24 4.64
C LEU A 234 -8.59 9.29 4.22
N ILE A 235 -7.73 8.56 4.95
CA ILE A 235 -6.32 8.39 4.59
C ILE A 235 -6.08 6.95 4.19
N LEU A 236 -5.46 6.76 3.02
CA LEU A 236 -4.86 5.51 2.63
C LEU A 236 -3.33 5.62 2.65
N ILE A 237 -2.66 4.52 3.00
CA ILE A 237 -1.20 4.44 3.05
C ILE A 237 -0.74 3.29 2.15
N SER A 238 0.04 3.59 1.13
CA SER A 238 0.89 2.61 0.44
C SER A 238 2.09 2.34 1.35
N ALA A 239 2.00 1.31 2.19
CA ALA A 239 2.99 0.99 3.20
C ALA A 239 4.00 -0.04 2.67
N GLY A 240 4.95 0.47 1.89
CA GLY A 240 6.19 -0.23 1.58
C GLY A 240 7.20 -0.10 2.72
N PHE A 241 7.93 -1.18 3.01
CA PHE A 241 8.95 -1.23 4.05
C PHE A 241 10.36 -1.47 3.49
N ASP A 242 10.56 -1.23 2.20
CA ASP A 242 11.83 -1.37 1.45
C ASP A 242 12.71 -0.12 1.47
N ALA A 243 12.27 0.97 2.11
CA ALA A 243 13.14 2.08 2.48
C ALA A 243 14.01 1.76 3.72
N HIS A 244 13.83 0.57 4.31
CA HIS A 244 14.56 0.12 5.49
C HIS A 244 16.05 -0.10 5.17
N LEU A 245 16.93 0.24 6.10
CA LEU A 245 18.39 0.13 5.98
C LEU A 245 18.90 -1.29 5.61
N GLU A 246 18.13 -2.31 5.97
CA GLU A 246 18.45 -3.73 5.73
C GLU A 246 17.89 -4.26 4.40
N ASP A 247 17.12 -3.47 3.65
CA ASP A 247 16.50 -3.90 2.40
C ASP A 247 17.41 -3.63 1.20
N GLU A 248 17.65 -4.66 0.38
CA GLU A 248 18.52 -4.58 -0.80
C GLU A 248 17.82 -3.97 -2.03
N MET A 249 16.50 -3.79 -1.99
CA MET A 249 15.73 -3.17 -3.07
C MET A 249 15.67 -1.65 -2.97
N GLY A 250 16.22 -1.07 -1.91
CA GLY A 250 16.35 0.37 -1.70
C GLY A 250 17.77 0.76 -1.29
N SER A 251 18.00 2.05 -1.10
CA SER A 251 19.24 2.55 -0.51
C SER A 251 18.99 3.73 0.44
N LEU A 252 17.75 3.87 0.91
CA LEU A 252 17.41 4.69 2.06
C LEU A 252 17.83 3.97 3.36
N LYS A 253 17.80 4.70 4.48
CA LYS A 253 18.29 4.22 5.77
C LYS A 253 17.24 4.33 6.86
N PHE A 254 15.98 4.08 6.51
CA PHE A 254 14.94 4.07 7.52
C PHE A 254 15.13 2.88 8.46
N ILE A 255 14.68 3.05 9.69
CA ILE A 255 14.58 1.99 10.69
C ILE A 255 13.16 1.95 11.24
N GLU A 256 12.85 0.96 12.09
CA GLU A 256 11.49 0.74 12.60
C GLU A 256 10.91 1.97 13.30
N SER A 257 11.74 2.75 14.01
CA SER A 257 11.29 3.96 14.69
C SER A 257 10.85 5.08 13.75
N ASP A 258 11.31 5.05 12.49
CA ASP A 258 10.92 6.05 11.49
C ASP A 258 9.53 5.75 10.94
N TYR A 259 9.25 4.47 10.66
CA TYR A 259 7.90 3.99 10.34
C TYR A 259 6.94 4.22 11.51
N GLN A 260 7.39 3.98 12.75
CA GLN A 260 6.60 4.30 13.95
C GLN A 260 6.25 5.78 13.98
N TRP A 261 7.25 6.65 13.87
CA TRP A 261 7.07 8.10 13.94
C TRP A 261 6.12 8.60 12.87
N PHE A 262 6.30 8.16 11.62
CA PHE A 262 5.41 8.50 10.50
C PHE A 262 3.96 8.13 10.81
N THR A 263 3.75 6.89 11.28
CA THR A 263 2.41 6.39 11.61
C THR A 263 1.77 7.22 12.73
N GLU A 264 2.53 7.55 13.78
CA GLU A 264 2.08 8.42 14.87
C GLU A 264 1.70 9.82 14.36
N GLN A 265 2.43 10.39 13.40
CA GLN A 265 2.07 11.68 12.81
C GLN A 265 0.77 11.62 12.01
N VAL A 266 0.54 10.55 11.25
CA VAL A 266 -0.71 10.36 10.51
C VAL A 266 -1.88 10.18 11.48
N ILE A 267 -1.71 9.40 12.55
CA ILE A 267 -2.72 9.24 13.61
C ILE A 267 -3.05 10.60 14.26
N ASN A 268 -2.04 11.39 14.62
CA ASN A 268 -2.25 12.71 15.21
C ASN A 268 -3.03 13.61 14.26
N PHE A 269 -2.68 13.60 12.96
CA PHE A 269 -3.43 14.34 11.96
C PHE A 269 -4.89 13.88 11.85
N VAL A 270 -5.16 12.57 11.83
CA VAL A 270 -6.53 12.03 11.77
C VAL A 270 -7.36 12.45 12.98
N ARG A 271 -6.78 12.38 14.19
CA ARG A 271 -7.44 12.82 15.43
C ARG A 271 -7.76 14.32 15.41
N ASP A 272 -6.85 15.14 14.92
CA ASP A 272 -7.02 16.60 14.89
C ASP A 272 -7.98 17.08 13.78
N SER A 273 -7.96 16.40 12.62
CA SER A 273 -8.78 16.76 11.45
C SER A 273 -10.19 16.18 11.50
N GLY A 274 -10.43 15.12 12.27
CA GLY A 274 -11.68 14.38 12.26
C GLY A 274 -11.87 13.49 11.04
N ALA A 275 -10.79 13.10 10.36
CA ALA A 275 -10.83 12.09 9.30
C ALA A 275 -11.37 10.76 9.86
N LEU A 276 -12.07 10.00 9.02
CA LEU A 276 -12.82 8.81 9.41
C LEU A 276 -11.92 7.65 9.84
N GLY A 277 -10.73 7.52 9.27
CA GLY A 277 -9.82 6.45 9.60
C GLY A 277 -8.62 6.34 8.66
N ILE A 278 -7.86 5.26 8.85
CA ILE A 278 -6.62 4.96 8.12
C ILE A 278 -6.70 3.56 7.52
N ILE A 279 -6.47 3.42 6.22
CA ILE A 279 -6.33 2.11 5.55
C ILE A 279 -4.92 2.00 4.99
N SER A 280 -4.11 1.10 5.53
CA SER A 280 -2.78 0.82 5.02
C SER A 280 -2.77 -0.46 4.19
N TYR A 281 -2.09 -0.44 3.06
CA TYR A 281 -1.79 -1.60 2.23
C TYR A 281 -0.32 -1.96 2.31
N LEU A 282 -0.02 -3.25 2.48
CA LEU A 282 1.34 -3.74 2.26
C LEU A 282 1.71 -3.60 0.76
N GLU A 283 2.77 -2.85 0.49
CA GLU A 283 3.38 -2.72 -0.84
C GLU A 283 4.70 -3.52 -0.90
N GLY A 284 5.86 -2.85 -1.01
CA GLY A 284 7.19 -3.44 -1.01
C GLY A 284 7.75 -3.78 0.39
N GLY A 285 9.05 -4.10 0.44
CA GLY A 285 9.77 -4.61 1.61
C GLY A 285 10.05 -6.11 1.49
N TYR A 286 11.32 -6.48 1.40
CA TYR A 286 11.79 -7.75 0.86
C TYR A 286 12.83 -8.44 1.75
N ASP A 287 13.55 -7.71 2.59
CA ASP A 287 14.24 -8.34 3.71
C ASP A 287 13.22 -8.81 4.76
N LEU A 288 13.07 -10.13 4.91
CA LEU A 288 11.99 -10.72 5.70
C LEU A 288 12.01 -10.28 7.17
N SER A 289 13.21 -10.13 7.73
CA SER A 289 13.37 -9.77 9.14
C SER A 289 12.92 -8.33 9.37
N SER A 290 13.51 -7.37 8.67
CA SER A 290 13.17 -5.96 8.80
C SER A 290 11.75 -5.64 8.34
N LEU A 291 11.22 -6.32 7.32
CA LEU A 291 9.82 -6.24 6.92
C LEU A 291 8.90 -6.57 8.10
N GLY A 292 9.10 -7.73 8.72
CA GLY A 292 8.29 -8.16 9.86
C GLY A 292 8.36 -7.17 11.02
N ARG A 293 9.56 -6.65 11.34
CA ARG A 293 9.77 -5.68 12.43
C ARG A 293 9.11 -4.33 12.12
N SER A 294 9.25 -3.82 10.90
CA SER A 294 8.74 -2.52 10.48
C SER A 294 7.21 -2.53 10.35
N ALA A 295 6.64 -3.54 9.69
CA ALA A 295 5.20 -3.68 9.55
C ALA A 295 4.50 -3.84 10.92
N VAL A 296 5.04 -4.66 11.82
CA VAL A 296 4.47 -4.82 13.17
C VAL A 296 4.62 -3.55 13.99
N THR A 297 5.68 -2.77 13.78
CA THR A 297 5.84 -1.46 14.42
C THR A 297 4.80 -0.45 13.93
N HIS A 298 4.53 -0.41 12.62
CA HIS A 298 3.45 0.37 12.03
C HIS A 298 2.08 -0.05 12.61
N ILE A 299 1.75 -1.34 12.63
CA ILE A 299 0.50 -1.87 13.19
C ILE A 299 0.37 -1.51 14.69
N LYS A 300 1.46 -1.63 15.45
CA LYS A 300 1.47 -1.28 16.88
C LYS A 300 1.16 0.20 17.12
N ALA A 301 1.70 1.09 16.28
CA ALA A 301 1.38 2.51 16.35
C ALA A 301 -0.13 2.75 16.09
N LEU A 302 -0.71 2.10 15.07
CA LEU A 302 -2.17 2.16 14.80
C LEU A 302 -2.99 1.71 16.02
N VAL A 303 -2.62 0.59 16.65
CA VAL A 303 -3.31 0.08 17.85
C VAL A 303 -3.25 1.08 19.01
N ASN A 304 -2.11 1.74 19.22
CA ASN A 304 -1.90 2.72 20.28
C ASN A 304 -2.52 4.12 20.00
N GLY A 305 -2.91 4.38 18.74
CA GLY A 305 -3.63 5.58 18.30
C GLY A 305 -5.07 5.64 18.80
#